data_AF-A0A126QCR9-F1
#
_entry.id   AF-A0A126QCR9-F1
#
_cell.length_a   1.000
_cell.length_b   1.000
_cell.length_c   1.000
_cell.angle_alpha   90.00
_cell.angle_beta   90.00
_cell.angle_gamma   90.00
#
_symmetry.space_group_name_H-M   'P 1'
#
loop_
_entity.id
_entity.type
_entity.pdbx_description
1 polymer ?
#
loop_
_entity_poly.entity_id
_entity_poly.type
_entity_poly.pdbx_seq_one_letter_code
_entity_poly.pdbx_strand_id
1 'polypeptide(L)'
;GFYVCPGSHRPRWARSCGGPEAYYCASWGCETTGRAAWKPTSSWDYITVSNNLSSPQAPKACKNNGWCNPLVVRFTGPGKRATSWTTGHEWGLRLYISGHDPGLTFGIRLRITDLGPRVPIGPNPVLSDQRPPSRPVPARPPPSSNSTPTGNPLTPPTGNPLTPTKPPQAGTGDRLLNLVQGAYLALNMTNPTKTQECWLCLVSE
;
A
#
# COMPACT_ATOMS: atom_id res chain seq x y z
N GLY A 1 36.16 16.32 -17.77
CA GLY A 1 35.19 16.09 -16.67
C GLY A 1 33.91 16.83 -17.00
N PHE A 2 33.00 17.03 -16.05
CA PHE A 2 31.89 17.96 -16.23
C PHE A 2 31.43 18.54 -14.88
N TYR A 3 30.79 19.70 -14.93
CA TYR A 3 30.20 20.38 -13.79
C TYR A 3 28.80 20.88 -14.14
N VAL A 4 27.96 21.04 -13.13
CA VAL A 4 26.54 21.34 -13.27
C VAL A 4 26.16 22.50 -12.37
N CYS A 5 25.44 23.47 -12.91
CA CYS A 5 24.99 24.66 -12.20
C CYS A 5 23.45 24.73 -12.18
N PRO A 6 22.85 25.11 -11.05
CA PRO A 6 21.40 25.24 -10.91
C PRO A 6 20.88 26.50 -11.58
N GLY A 7 19.67 26.37 -12.16
CA GLY A 7 18.94 27.46 -12.78
C GLY A 7 18.25 28.37 -11.77
N SER A 8 16.97 28.64 -11.98
CA SER A 8 16.23 29.69 -11.26
C SER A 8 16.02 29.43 -9.77
N HIS A 9 16.14 28.18 -9.28
CA HIS A 9 15.98 27.83 -7.86
C HIS A 9 17.23 28.13 -7.01
N ARG A 10 18.26 28.74 -7.59
CA ARG A 10 19.47 29.14 -6.88
C ARG A 10 19.24 30.29 -5.89
N PRO A 11 20.02 30.37 -4.79
CA PRO A 11 20.01 31.49 -3.87
C PRO A 11 20.37 32.82 -4.55
N ARG A 12 19.94 33.92 -3.93
CA ARG A 12 20.19 35.28 -4.45
C ARG A 12 21.66 35.64 -4.60
N TRP A 13 22.56 35.05 -3.81
CA TRP A 13 24.00 35.32 -3.94
C TRP A 13 24.58 34.78 -5.25
N ALA A 14 23.94 33.79 -5.89
CA ALA A 14 24.39 33.17 -7.14
C ALA A 14 23.88 33.92 -8.40
N ARG A 15 23.55 35.21 -8.29
CA ARG A 15 23.03 36.01 -9.41
C ARG A 15 24.05 36.21 -10.53
N SER A 16 25.34 36.20 -10.21
CA SER A 16 26.45 36.34 -11.17
C SER A 16 26.61 35.12 -12.09
N CYS A 17 25.88 34.03 -11.84
CA CYS A 17 26.02 32.77 -12.59
C CYS A 17 25.41 32.77 -13.99
N GLY A 18 24.86 33.90 -14.45
CA GLY A 18 24.27 34.04 -15.78
C GLY A 18 22.98 33.24 -15.96
N GLY A 19 22.39 33.32 -17.15
CA GLY A 19 21.18 32.62 -17.53
C GLY A 19 21.45 31.34 -18.35
N PRO A 20 20.42 30.86 -19.09
CA PRO A 20 20.53 29.71 -19.98
C PRO A 20 21.64 29.82 -21.02
N GLU A 21 21.94 31.03 -21.51
CA GLU A 21 23.00 31.32 -22.48
C GLU A 21 24.40 30.95 -21.96
N ALA A 22 24.59 31.00 -20.65
CA ALA A 22 25.80 30.56 -19.98
C ALA A 22 25.65 29.17 -19.34
N TYR A 23 24.58 28.44 -19.63
CA TYR A 23 24.22 27.19 -18.96
C TYR A 23 24.22 27.36 -17.42
N TYR A 24 23.81 28.54 -16.94
CA TYR A 24 23.84 28.92 -15.52
C TYR A 24 25.23 28.81 -14.85
N CYS A 25 26.30 28.69 -15.63
CA CYS A 25 27.69 28.49 -15.20
C CYS A 25 28.61 29.60 -15.70
N ALA A 26 28.21 30.87 -15.59
CA ALA A 26 29.02 31.99 -16.09
C ALA A 26 30.34 32.22 -15.32
N SER A 27 30.48 31.68 -14.11
CA SER A 27 31.66 31.87 -13.26
C SER A 27 31.92 30.65 -12.39
N TRP A 28 33.17 30.48 -11.95
CA TRP A 28 33.51 29.45 -10.98
C TRP A 28 32.81 29.67 -9.64
N GLY A 29 32.41 28.58 -8.99
CA GLY A 29 31.61 28.60 -7.77
C GLY A 29 30.10 28.62 -8.02
N CYS A 30 29.67 28.68 -9.28
CA CYS A 30 28.28 28.49 -9.66
C CYS A 30 27.87 27.02 -9.66
N GLU A 31 28.83 26.13 -9.88
CA GLU A 31 28.60 24.70 -9.94
C GLU A 31 28.33 24.09 -8.56
N THR A 32 27.38 23.18 -8.50
CA THR A 32 26.90 22.55 -7.27
C THR A 32 27.10 21.04 -7.26
N THR A 33 27.33 20.44 -8.43
CA THR A 33 27.59 19.00 -8.60
C THR A 33 28.32 18.74 -9.90
N GLY A 34 28.84 17.52 -10.06
CA GLY A 34 29.39 17.02 -11.32
C GLY A 34 30.56 16.07 -11.10
N ARG A 35 31.15 15.61 -12.21
CA ARG A 35 32.38 14.81 -12.18
C ARG A 35 33.57 15.64 -12.65
N ALA A 36 34.06 16.48 -11.75
CA ALA A 36 35.27 17.28 -11.91
C ALA A 36 36.31 16.92 -10.83
N ALA A 37 37.56 17.33 -11.03
CA ALA A 37 38.67 17.04 -10.11
C ALA A 37 38.43 17.66 -8.72
N TRP A 38 37.86 18.86 -8.68
CA TRP A 38 37.55 19.60 -7.45
C TRP A 38 36.26 19.15 -6.75
N LYS A 39 35.53 18.17 -7.31
CA LYS A 39 34.33 17.55 -6.71
C LYS A 39 33.32 18.58 -6.16
N PRO A 40 32.70 19.40 -7.04
CA PRO A 40 31.75 20.40 -6.59
C PRO A 40 30.58 19.76 -5.84
N THR A 41 30.16 20.40 -4.75
CA THR A 41 29.06 19.96 -3.89
C THR A 41 28.28 21.16 -3.38
N SER A 42 27.02 20.93 -2.97
CA SER A 42 26.15 21.96 -2.40
C SER A 42 25.31 21.39 -1.27
N SER A 43 25.07 22.20 -0.23
CA SER A 43 24.18 21.87 0.89
C SER A 43 22.70 22.17 0.61
N TRP A 44 22.39 22.86 -0.49
CA TRP A 44 21.06 23.40 -0.77
C TRP A 44 20.47 22.96 -2.12
N ASP A 45 21.31 22.58 -3.09
CA ASP A 45 20.82 22.18 -4.41
C ASP A 45 20.09 20.83 -4.36
N TYR A 46 19.20 20.60 -5.31
CA TYR A 46 18.21 19.52 -5.26
C TYR A 46 18.71 18.19 -5.78
N ILE A 47 19.79 18.18 -6.56
CA ILE A 47 20.33 16.98 -7.18
C ILE A 47 21.85 16.90 -7.07
N THR A 48 22.36 15.67 -7.16
CA THR A 48 23.73 15.40 -7.61
C THR A 48 23.71 14.67 -8.94
N VAL A 49 24.73 14.94 -9.75
CA VAL A 49 24.90 14.39 -11.10
C VAL A 49 26.29 13.77 -11.23
N SER A 50 26.35 12.53 -11.72
CA SER A 50 27.59 11.78 -11.99
C SER A 50 27.44 10.95 -13.28
N ASN A 51 28.56 10.40 -13.78
CA ASN A 51 28.53 9.36 -14.80
C ASN A 51 27.89 8.08 -14.25
N ASN A 52 27.08 7.39 -15.05
CA ASN A 52 26.57 6.05 -14.72
C ASN A 52 27.54 4.93 -15.11
N LEU A 53 28.41 5.19 -16.08
CA LEU A 53 29.41 4.23 -16.52
C LEU A 53 30.78 4.56 -15.93
N SER A 54 31.49 3.51 -15.53
CA SER A 54 32.92 3.57 -15.25
C SER A 54 33.75 3.62 -16.53
N SER A 55 35.00 4.10 -16.45
CA SER A 55 35.91 4.18 -17.59
C SER A 55 36.10 2.86 -18.35
N PRO A 56 36.12 1.67 -17.72
CA PRO A 56 36.20 0.40 -18.44
C PRO A 56 34.90 0.00 -19.17
N GLN A 57 33.74 0.50 -18.72
CA GLN A 57 32.43 0.18 -19.31
C GLN A 57 32.09 1.09 -20.49
N ALA A 58 32.49 2.36 -20.42
CA ALA A 58 32.14 3.36 -21.44
C ALA A 58 32.60 2.99 -22.87
N PRO A 59 33.84 2.52 -23.13
CA PRO A 59 34.26 2.13 -24.48
C PRO A 59 33.41 0.99 -25.05
N LYS A 60 32.99 0.04 -24.21
CA LYS A 60 32.13 -1.07 -24.64
C LYS A 60 30.73 -0.57 -25.04
N ALA A 61 30.18 0.38 -24.29
CA ALA A 61 28.90 0.99 -24.60
C ALA A 61 28.94 1.87 -25.86
N CYS A 62 30.05 2.57 -26.12
CA CYS A 62 30.18 3.48 -27.26
C CYS A 62 30.44 2.77 -28.60
N LYS A 63 30.87 1.50 -28.60
CA LYS A 63 31.23 0.75 -29.83
C LYS A 63 30.09 0.63 -30.86
N ASN A 64 28.84 0.72 -30.42
CA ASN A 64 27.67 0.50 -31.28
C ASN A 64 27.05 1.82 -31.80
N ASN A 65 27.76 2.95 -31.73
CA ASN A 65 27.25 4.29 -32.07
C ASN A 65 25.92 4.67 -31.36
N GLY A 66 25.62 4.01 -30.24
CA GLY A 66 24.44 4.27 -29.42
C GLY A 66 24.71 5.29 -28.30
N TRP A 67 23.68 5.55 -27.49
CA TRP A 67 23.79 6.38 -26.30
C TRP A 67 24.76 5.77 -25.29
N CYS A 68 25.96 6.37 -25.15
CA CYS A 68 27.02 5.83 -24.30
C CYS A 68 27.55 6.80 -23.23
N ASN A 69 26.90 7.97 -23.07
CA ASN A 69 27.20 8.94 -22.01
C ASN A 69 26.02 9.08 -21.00
N PRO A 70 25.56 7.98 -20.37
CA PRO A 70 24.45 8.07 -19.42
C PRO A 70 24.88 8.75 -18.12
N LEU A 71 24.01 9.63 -17.62
CA LEU A 71 24.16 10.30 -16.33
C LEU A 71 23.33 9.59 -15.26
N VAL A 72 23.80 9.64 -14.01
CA VAL A 72 23.02 9.33 -12.82
C VAL A 72 22.67 10.63 -12.14
N VAL A 73 21.37 10.86 -11.98
CA VAL A 73 20.83 11.96 -11.18
C VAL A 73 20.28 11.40 -9.88
N ARG A 74 20.70 11.96 -8.73
CA ARG A 74 20.19 11.59 -7.40
C ARG A 74 19.61 12.81 -6.70
N PHE A 75 18.41 12.66 -6.14
CA PHE A 75 17.80 13.72 -5.33
C PHE A 75 18.49 13.83 -3.97
N THR A 76 18.88 15.05 -3.61
CA THR A 76 19.47 15.40 -2.31
C THR A 76 18.40 15.50 -1.22
N GLY A 77 18.83 15.70 0.03
CA GLY A 77 17.91 16.01 1.13
C GLY A 77 17.01 17.23 0.84
N PRO A 78 17.57 18.40 0.46
CA PRO A 78 16.80 19.54 -0.01
C PRO A 78 15.87 19.22 -1.18
N GLY A 79 16.35 18.50 -2.19
CA GLY A 79 15.55 18.14 -3.36
C GLY A 79 14.33 17.30 -3.02
N LYS A 80 14.45 16.35 -2.09
CA LYS A 80 13.32 15.53 -1.62
C LYS A 80 12.27 16.33 -0.82
N ARG A 81 12.64 17.48 -0.25
CA ARG A 81 11.73 18.36 0.50
C ARG A 81 11.09 19.44 -0.37
N ALA A 82 11.61 19.71 -1.56
CA ALA A 82 11.05 20.68 -2.47
C ALA A 82 9.67 20.22 -2.97
N THR A 83 8.69 21.11 -2.95
CA THR A 83 7.30 20.83 -3.37
C THR A 83 6.99 21.34 -4.79
N SER A 84 7.90 22.10 -5.39
CA SER A 84 7.75 22.76 -6.70
C SER A 84 8.12 21.89 -7.91
N TRP A 85 8.28 20.58 -7.73
CA TRP A 85 8.68 19.67 -8.81
C TRP A 85 7.70 19.60 -9.99
N THR A 86 6.42 19.94 -9.78
CA THR A 86 5.41 19.96 -10.85
C THR A 86 5.65 21.09 -11.85
N THR A 87 6.15 22.25 -11.39
CA THR A 87 6.63 23.34 -12.25
C THR A 87 7.90 22.93 -12.98
N GLY A 88 8.76 22.17 -12.29
CA GLY A 88 10.05 21.72 -12.80
C GLY A 88 11.18 22.66 -12.44
N HIS A 89 12.39 22.11 -12.45
CA HIS A 89 13.63 22.82 -12.16
C HIS A 89 14.64 22.54 -13.27
N GLU A 90 15.52 23.51 -13.51
CA GLU A 90 16.51 23.45 -14.58
C GLU A 90 17.94 23.52 -14.04
N TRP A 91 18.84 22.91 -14.79
CA TRP A 91 20.28 22.96 -14.58
C TRP A 91 20.99 23.12 -15.92
N GLY A 92 22.18 23.69 -15.88
CA GLY A 92 23.10 23.64 -17.00
C GLY A 92 24.26 22.71 -16.69
N LEU A 93 24.70 21.95 -17.68
CA LEU A 93 25.84 21.05 -17.63
C LEU A 93 26.89 21.56 -18.61
N ARG A 94 28.14 21.68 -18.16
CA ARG A 94 29.29 22.00 -19.01
C ARG A 94 30.33 20.89 -18.93
N LEU A 95 30.88 20.51 -20.08
CA LEU A 95 32.06 19.65 -20.14
C LEU A 95 33.28 20.49 -19.76
N TYR A 96 34.08 20.00 -18.83
CA TYR A 96 35.36 20.62 -18.47
C TYR A 96 36.45 20.07 -19.39
N ILE A 97 36.81 20.86 -20.40
CA ILE A 97 37.80 20.55 -21.44
C ILE A 97 38.75 21.74 -21.67
N SER A 98 39.83 21.54 -22.41
CA SER A 98 40.70 22.65 -22.80
C SER A 98 39.99 23.55 -23.83
N GLY A 99 39.98 24.86 -23.59
CA GLY A 99 39.37 25.84 -24.47
C GLY A 99 37.97 26.27 -24.01
N HIS A 100 37.02 26.33 -24.94
CA HIS A 100 35.63 26.63 -24.61
C HIS A 100 34.93 25.37 -24.09
N ASP A 101 34.32 25.47 -22.90
CA ASP A 101 33.55 24.40 -22.29
C ASP A 101 32.15 24.32 -22.92
N PRO A 102 31.86 23.35 -23.81
CA PRO A 102 30.54 23.20 -24.39
C PRO A 102 29.56 22.74 -23.30
N GLY A 103 28.29 23.11 -23.47
CA GLY A 103 27.27 22.76 -22.50
C GLY A 103 25.87 22.62 -23.07
N LEU A 104 24.95 22.28 -22.17
CA LEU A 104 23.52 22.17 -22.43
C LEU A 104 22.74 22.52 -21.16
N THR A 105 21.47 22.88 -21.32
CA THR A 105 20.51 22.95 -20.23
C THR A 105 19.59 21.73 -20.23
N PHE A 106 19.20 21.26 -19.06
CA PHE A 106 18.21 20.19 -18.90
C PHE A 106 17.29 20.47 -17.70
N GLY A 107 16.09 19.90 -17.75
CA GLY A 107 15.07 20.09 -16.72
C GLY A 107 14.57 18.78 -16.13
N ILE A 108 14.17 18.82 -14.86
CA ILE A 108 13.55 17.70 -14.15
C ILE A 108 12.21 18.18 -13.59
N ARG A 109 11.14 17.44 -13.88
CA ARG A 109 9.79 17.70 -13.39
C ARG A 109 9.08 16.43 -12.95
N LEU A 110 8.20 16.56 -11.96
CA LEU A 110 7.28 15.52 -11.53
C LEU A 110 5.99 15.60 -12.35
N ARG A 111 5.58 14.49 -12.95
CA ARG A 111 4.24 14.30 -13.50
C ARG A 111 3.46 13.40 -12.56
N ILE A 112 2.33 13.89 -12.07
CA ILE A 112 1.40 13.13 -11.23
C ILE A 112 0.23 12.74 -12.12
N THR A 113 0.01 11.44 -12.29
CA THR A 113 -1.12 10.88 -13.03
C THR A 113 -2.06 10.20 -12.03
N ASP A 114 -3.35 10.46 -12.16
CA ASP A 114 -4.35 9.71 -11.39
C ASP A 114 -4.39 8.27 -11.90
N LEU A 115 -4.48 7.30 -10.98
CA LEU A 115 -4.54 5.87 -11.30
C LEU A 115 -5.97 5.41 -11.58
N GLY A 116 -6.92 6.35 -11.68
CA GLY A 116 -8.35 6.10 -11.85
C GLY A 116 -9.10 6.14 -10.51
N PRO A 117 -10.44 6.00 -10.54
CA PRO A 117 -11.24 6.06 -9.34
C PRO A 117 -10.80 4.97 -8.36
N ARG A 118 -10.26 5.38 -7.21
CA ARG A 118 -10.07 4.49 -6.06
C ARG A 118 -11.46 4.10 -5.60
N VAL A 119 -11.96 2.95 -6.05
CA VAL A 119 -13.21 2.39 -5.54
C VAL A 119 -12.98 2.11 -4.06
N PRO A 120 -13.68 2.81 -3.15
CA PRO A 120 -13.62 2.46 -1.75
C PRO A 120 -14.15 1.03 -1.63
N ILE A 121 -13.34 0.11 -1.09
CA ILE A 121 -13.89 -1.14 -0.56
C ILE A 121 -14.66 -0.72 0.68
N GLY A 122 -15.91 -0.32 0.48
CA GLY A 122 -16.82 0.17 1.51
C GLY A 122 -17.07 -0.89 2.59
N PRO A 123 -17.74 -0.51 3.70
CA PRO A 123 -17.96 -1.42 4.81
C PRO A 123 -18.63 -2.71 4.30
N ASN A 124 -18.17 -3.86 4.79
CA ASN A 124 -18.76 -5.15 4.45
C ASN A 124 -20.29 -5.06 4.55
N PRO A 125 -21.04 -5.49 3.52
CA PRO A 125 -22.50 -5.45 3.54
C PRO A 125 -23.02 -6.11 4.82
N VAL A 126 -23.82 -5.37 5.60
CA VAL A 126 -24.50 -5.92 6.77
C VAL A 126 -25.54 -6.91 6.26
N LEU A 127 -25.36 -8.19 6.57
CA LEU A 127 -26.33 -9.22 6.21
C LEU A 127 -27.66 -8.93 6.91
N SER A 128 -28.76 -8.90 6.17
CA SER A 128 -30.12 -8.57 6.67
C SER A 128 -30.59 -9.47 7.83
N ASP A 129 -29.98 -10.65 7.96
CA ASP A 129 -30.28 -11.67 8.96
C ASP A 129 -29.33 -11.63 10.17
N GLN A 130 -28.54 -10.55 10.36
CA GLN A 130 -27.65 -10.40 11.52
C GLN A 130 -28.46 -10.37 12.82
N ARG A 131 -28.59 -11.54 13.43
CA ARG A 131 -29.14 -11.75 14.77
C ARG A 131 -28.10 -12.49 15.61
N PRO A 132 -28.00 -12.17 16.92
CA PRO A 132 -27.21 -12.98 17.86
C PRO A 132 -27.64 -14.44 17.80
N PRO A 133 -26.75 -15.39 18.15
CA PRO A 133 -27.14 -16.79 18.29
C PRO A 133 -28.33 -16.94 19.25
N SER A 134 -29.26 -17.80 18.87
CA SER A 134 -30.42 -18.14 19.68
C SER A 134 -29.95 -18.76 21.00
N ARG A 135 -30.49 -18.29 22.13
CA ARG A 135 -30.17 -18.89 23.43
C ARG A 135 -30.75 -20.32 23.50
N PRO A 136 -30.05 -21.29 24.10
CA PRO A 136 -30.62 -22.59 24.40
C PRO A 136 -31.89 -22.43 25.23
N VAL A 137 -32.97 -23.09 24.82
CA VAL A 137 -34.19 -23.17 25.63
C VAL A 137 -33.85 -24.01 26.87
N PRO A 138 -34.02 -23.52 28.11
CA PRO A 138 -33.77 -24.31 29.30
C PRO A 138 -34.63 -25.57 29.27
N ALA A 139 -34.02 -26.74 29.47
CA ALA A 139 -34.73 -28.00 29.56
C ALA A 139 -35.73 -27.93 30.72
N ARG A 140 -37.03 -27.98 30.39
CA ARG A 140 -38.08 -28.11 31.40
C ARG A 140 -37.86 -29.46 32.11
N PRO A 141 -37.80 -29.50 33.45
CA PRO A 141 -37.68 -30.76 34.17
C PRO A 141 -38.85 -31.68 33.82
N PRO A 142 -38.64 -33.01 33.70
CA PRO A 142 -39.72 -33.93 33.40
C PRO A 142 -40.78 -33.88 34.52
N PRO A 143 -42.08 -33.85 34.17
CA PRO A 143 -43.14 -33.86 35.18
C PRO A 143 -43.12 -35.18 35.95
N SER A 144 -43.21 -35.08 37.28
CA SER A 144 -43.27 -36.21 38.20
C SER A 144 -44.50 -37.07 37.89
N SER A 145 -44.28 -38.35 37.62
CA SER A 145 -45.32 -39.36 37.48
C SER A 145 -45.95 -39.67 38.85
N ASN A 146 -47.18 -39.23 39.09
CA ASN A 146 -48.06 -39.83 40.08
C ASN A 146 -49.38 -40.19 39.40
N SER A 147 -49.58 -41.49 39.20
CA SER A 147 -50.77 -42.15 38.73
C SER A 147 -51.80 -42.30 39.85
N THR A 148 -53.07 -42.02 39.61
CA THR A 148 -54.20 -42.91 39.97
C THR A 148 -55.51 -42.50 39.27
N PRO A 149 -56.44 -43.44 39.01
CA PRO A 149 -57.43 -43.37 37.94
C PRO A 149 -58.88 -43.20 38.44
N THR A 150 -59.74 -42.53 37.67
CA THR A 150 -61.21 -42.79 37.70
C THR A 150 -61.97 -42.13 36.53
N GLY A 151 -62.73 -42.93 35.75
CA GLY A 151 -64.07 -42.57 35.26
C GLY A 151 -64.28 -42.00 33.84
N ASN A 152 -64.37 -42.89 32.84
CA ASN A 152 -65.11 -42.91 31.54
C ASN A 152 -66.25 -41.88 31.23
N PRO A 153 -66.79 -41.80 29.97
CA PRO A 153 -66.21 -41.55 28.63
C PRO A 153 -67.08 -40.57 27.76
N LEU A 154 -66.80 -40.43 26.44
CA LEU A 154 -67.52 -39.67 25.37
C LEU A 154 -67.03 -38.21 25.21
N THR A 155 -66.56 -37.66 24.09
CA THR A 155 -66.69 -37.90 22.63
C THR A 155 -65.52 -37.18 21.91
N PRO A 156 -65.15 -37.53 20.66
CA PRO A 156 -64.03 -36.91 19.94
C PRO A 156 -64.45 -35.67 19.14
N PRO A 157 -63.57 -34.66 19.02
CA PRO A 157 -63.51 -33.93 17.76
C PRO A 157 -62.06 -33.77 17.24
N THR A 158 -61.86 -34.34 16.06
CA THR A 158 -61.21 -33.69 14.89
C THR A 158 -59.83 -33.06 15.10
N GLY A 159 -58.78 -33.82 14.73
CA GLY A 159 -57.43 -33.30 14.60
C GLY A 159 -57.33 -32.27 13.47
N ASN A 160 -56.95 -31.05 13.81
CA ASN A 160 -56.42 -30.10 12.84
C ASN A 160 -55.03 -30.59 12.38
N PRO A 161 -54.71 -30.59 11.07
CA PRO A 161 -53.36 -30.86 10.62
C PRO A 161 -52.44 -29.77 11.15
N LEU A 162 -51.43 -30.14 11.94
CA LEU A 162 -50.30 -29.28 12.27
C LEU A 162 -49.67 -28.86 10.94
N THR A 163 -49.89 -27.60 10.58
CA THR A 163 -49.17 -26.95 9.48
C THR A 163 -47.68 -27.07 9.80
N PRO A 164 -46.81 -27.54 8.88
CA PRO A 164 -45.38 -27.55 9.14
C PRO A 164 -44.93 -26.10 9.27
N THR A 165 -44.77 -25.61 10.50
CA THR A 165 -44.13 -24.33 10.76
C THR A 165 -42.72 -24.46 10.22
N LYS A 166 -42.44 -23.81 9.08
CA LYS A 166 -41.08 -23.67 8.55
C LYS A 166 -40.20 -23.29 9.75
N PRO A 167 -39.15 -24.05 10.09
CA PRO A 167 -38.32 -23.72 11.23
C PRO A 167 -37.84 -22.27 11.06
N PRO A 168 -37.86 -21.46 12.14
CA PRO A 168 -37.44 -20.07 12.05
C PRO A 168 -36.10 -20.03 11.36
N GLN A 169 -36.03 -19.25 10.28
CA GLN A 169 -34.84 -19.19 9.43
C GLN A 169 -33.67 -18.73 10.31
N ALA A 170 -32.74 -19.65 10.58
CA ALA A 170 -31.62 -19.44 11.49
C ALA A 170 -30.89 -18.14 11.13
N GLY A 171 -30.69 -17.27 12.13
CA GLY A 171 -30.03 -15.99 11.93
C GLY A 171 -28.56 -16.17 11.54
N THR A 172 -27.90 -15.10 11.10
CA THR A 172 -26.47 -15.16 10.76
C THR A 172 -25.61 -15.64 11.93
N GLY A 173 -25.96 -15.28 13.17
CA GLY A 173 -25.28 -15.78 14.38
C GLY A 173 -25.38 -17.29 14.54
N ASP A 174 -26.57 -17.87 14.32
CA ASP A 174 -26.77 -19.33 14.37
C ASP A 174 -26.00 -20.04 13.26
N ARG A 175 -26.01 -19.49 12.03
CA ARG A 175 -25.26 -20.08 10.90
C ARG A 175 -23.75 -20.07 11.14
N LEU A 176 -23.23 -18.98 11.70
CA LEU A 176 -21.81 -18.87 12.05
C LEU A 176 -21.45 -19.81 13.20
N LEU A 177 -22.28 -19.89 14.24
CA LEU A 177 -22.07 -20.80 15.37
C LEU A 177 -22.11 -22.27 14.91
N ASN A 178 -23.07 -22.63 14.05
CA ASN A 178 -23.17 -23.96 13.45
C ASN A 178 -21.95 -24.31 12.59
N LEU A 179 -21.36 -23.34 11.89
CA LEU A 179 -20.14 -23.53 11.13
C LEU A 179 -18.95 -23.83 12.05
N VAL A 180 -18.80 -23.06 13.14
CA VAL A 180 -17.73 -23.28 14.13
C VAL A 180 -17.93 -24.63 14.82
N GLN A 181 -19.16 -24.99 15.18
CA GLN A 181 -19.47 -26.27 15.80
C GLN A 181 -19.24 -27.45 14.85
N GLY A 182 -19.60 -27.33 13.58
CA GLY A 182 -19.30 -28.33 12.56
C GLY A 182 -17.80 -28.52 12.35
N ALA A 183 -17.04 -27.42 12.27
CA ALA A 183 -15.58 -27.47 12.18
C ALA A 183 -14.95 -28.13 13.41
N TYR A 184 -15.42 -27.80 14.61
CA TYR A 184 -14.98 -28.42 15.86
C TYR A 184 -15.26 -29.93 15.88
N LEU A 185 -16.48 -30.36 15.52
CA LEU A 185 -16.83 -31.79 15.47
C LEU A 185 -15.96 -32.57 14.48
N ALA A 186 -15.71 -32.02 13.30
CA ALA A 186 -14.81 -32.61 12.31
C ALA A 186 -13.36 -32.69 12.83
N LEU A 187 -12.88 -31.63 13.49
CA LEU A 187 -11.54 -31.60 14.07
C LEU A 187 -11.40 -32.60 15.21
N ASN A 188 -12.40 -32.69 16.08
CA ASN A 188 -12.42 -33.61 17.22
C ASN A 188 -12.44 -35.08 16.76
N MET A 189 -13.19 -35.40 15.71
CA MET A 189 -13.23 -36.74 15.12
C MET A 189 -11.90 -37.12 14.46
N THR A 190 -11.18 -36.16 13.87
CA THR A 190 -9.95 -36.44 13.12
C THR A 190 -8.69 -36.35 13.98
N ASN A 191 -8.63 -35.43 14.95
CA ASN A 191 -7.51 -35.26 15.85
C ASN A 191 -7.97 -34.66 17.21
N PRO A 192 -8.35 -35.50 18.18
CA PRO A 192 -8.95 -35.06 19.42
C PRO A 192 -8.00 -34.32 20.37
N THR A 193 -6.67 -34.38 20.16
CA THR A 193 -5.72 -33.62 21.01
C THR A 193 -5.68 -32.14 20.63
N LYS A 194 -6.01 -31.78 19.38
CA LYS A 194 -6.04 -30.38 18.92
C LYS A 194 -7.24 -29.58 19.43
N THR A 195 -8.30 -30.26 19.85
CA THR A 195 -9.50 -29.65 20.43
C THR A 195 -9.43 -29.49 21.95
N GLN A 196 -8.38 -30.02 22.59
CA GLN A 196 -8.16 -29.86 24.04
C GLN A 196 -7.47 -28.55 24.44
N GLU A 197 -6.86 -27.84 23.49
CA GLU A 197 -6.31 -26.51 23.77
C GLU A 197 -7.44 -25.48 23.90
N CYS A 198 -7.42 -24.69 24.97
CA CYS A 198 -8.48 -23.76 25.38
C CYS A 198 -8.88 -22.68 24.35
N TRP A 199 -8.21 -22.62 23.20
CA TRP A 199 -8.54 -21.73 22.09
C TRP A 199 -9.80 -22.16 21.31
N LEU A 200 -10.27 -23.40 21.50
CA LEU A 200 -11.42 -23.98 20.78
C LEU A 200 -12.56 -24.49 21.68
N CYS A 201 -12.53 -24.20 22.99
CA CYS A 201 -13.57 -24.66 23.91
C CYS A 201 -14.89 -23.90 23.67
N LEU A 202 -15.75 -24.46 22.82
CA LEU A 202 -17.18 -24.14 22.79
C LEU A 202 -17.80 -24.67 24.09
N VAL A 203 -17.93 -23.81 25.09
CA VAL A 203 -18.63 -24.15 26.34
C VAL A 203 -20.12 -24.20 26.03
N SER A 204 -20.69 -25.40 25.96
CA SER A 204 -22.13 -25.61 25.97
C SER A 204 -22.62 -25.61 27.42
N GLU A 205 -23.50 -24.66 27.79
CA GLU A 205 -24.34 -24.78 28.99
C GLU A 205 -25.43 -25.83 28.80
#